data_AF-A0A7V9NZC9-F1
#
_entry.id   AF-A0A7V9NZC9-F1
#
_cell.length_a   1.000
_cell.length_b   1.000
_cell.length_c   1.000
_cell.angle_alpha   90.00
_cell.angle_beta   90.00
_cell.angle_gamma   90.00
#
_symmetry.space_group_name_H-M   'P 1'
#
loop_
_entity.id
_entity.type
_entity.pdbx_description
1 polymer ?
#
loop_
_entity_poly.entity_id
_entity_poly.type
_entity_poly.pdbx_seq_one_letter_code
_entity_poly.pdbx_strand_id
1 'polypeptide(L)'
;MDGIAVIKNKTHIFILLLFLSLTFYPQKKTSVTVNPYSETDKIIDKNESTFTSLISIANFIDTTFKKEQDKCRAIYYWITKNISYAPELMFTYKTVNKRNQLVKDVFDNKTAVCIGYATLFDTLCKLSHLTSYVIEGSTKQSFLPAVIGHAWNGVKINNTWQIIDATWGSGYLKSNRFIRKLNNDYFFADPEKIINTHFPIDPIWQMQMYPITLYQFHTSAPSTIKSQWWYQDSINDFLKLSEIDKITNVARRLNEFGTSSEVTSNYYNYLKSKEGEYYTKKLNVAGTQFNHATEEYNAYINFKNKQFTPQRTDAEIAKIMPSITEILNNTKAEVKTIPVDFNENSASFIQSLNKQITELSSKVETETTFIKKYLATKKNRRKELFYTKIYTVYGVPVK
;
A
#
# COMPACT_ATOMS: atom_id res chain seq x y z
N MET A 1 56.81 53.55 -81.80
CA MET A 1 55.62 54.38 -81.52
C MET A 1 54.37 53.75 -82.17
N ASP A 2 54.30 52.43 -82.03
CA ASP A 2 53.23 51.57 -81.54
C ASP A 2 51.80 52.05 -81.76
N GLY A 3 51.19 51.40 -82.75
CA GLY A 3 49.84 51.61 -83.24
C GLY A 3 48.75 51.20 -82.25
N ILE A 4 47.72 52.03 -82.25
CA ILE A 4 46.52 51.93 -81.42
C ILE A 4 45.63 50.81 -81.99
N ALA A 5 45.40 49.80 -81.15
CA ALA A 5 44.65 48.59 -81.45
C ALA A 5 43.14 48.86 -81.59
N VAL A 6 42.57 48.39 -82.70
CA VAL A 6 41.14 48.27 -82.95
C VAL A 6 40.64 46.98 -82.29
N ILE A 7 39.86 47.10 -81.21
CA ILE A 7 39.20 45.95 -80.57
C ILE A 7 37.75 45.86 -81.06
N LYS A 8 37.45 44.76 -81.75
CA LYS A 8 36.12 44.36 -82.21
C LYS A 8 35.22 44.02 -81.01
N ASN A 9 34.07 44.66 -80.94
CA ASN A 9 32.99 44.30 -80.02
C ASN A 9 32.39 42.95 -80.44
N LYS A 10 32.65 41.89 -79.68
CA LYS A 10 31.90 40.63 -79.74
C LYS A 10 31.12 40.48 -78.44
N THR A 11 29.81 40.64 -78.55
CA THR A 11 28.83 40.39 -77.51
C THR A 11 28.85 38.91 -77.13
N HIS A 12 29.50 38.57 -76.02
CA HIS A 12 29.36 37.26 -75.40
C HIS A 12 28.28 37.33 -74.32
N ILE A 13 27.11 36.81 -74.65
CA ILE A 13 26.00 36.57 -73.73
C ILE A 13 26.48 35.53 -72.70
N PHE A 14 26.71 35.96 -71.46
CA PHE A 14 26.86 35.07 -70.32
C PHE A 14 25.46 34.52 -69.97
N ILE A 15 25.18 33.28 -70.38
CA ILE A 15 24.02 32.54 -69.88
C ILE A 15 24.38 32.10 -68.45
N LEU A 16 23.88 32.85 -67.46
CA LEU A 16 23.91 32.47 -66.06
C LEU A 16 22.88 31.34 -65.88
N LEU A 17 23.32 30.08 -65.95
CA LEU A 17 22.51 28.93 -65.55
C LEU A 17 22.32 28.96 -64.02
N LEU A 18 21.29 29.67 -63.58
CA LEU A 18 20.71 29.53 -62.24
C LEU A 18 20.18 28.10 -62.13
N PHE A 19 20.98 27.21 -61.55
CA PHE A 19 20.49 25.96 -60.99
C PHE A 19 19.54 26.32 -59.83
N LEU A 20 18.26 26.46 -60.15
CA LEU A 20 17.19 26.37 -59.16
C LEU A 20 17.17 24.91 -58.71
N SER A 21 18.00 24.55 -57.73
CA SER A 21 17.78 23.33 -56.98
C SER A 21 16.46 23.52 -56.23
N LEU A 22 15.36 23.09 -56.85
CA LEU A 22 14.14 22.75 -56.14
C LEU A 22 14.53 21.65 -55.16
N THR A 23 14.94 22.05 -53.97
CA THR A 23 14.90 21.19 -52.80
C THR A 23 13.42 20.87 -52.61
N PHE A 24 13.00 19.74 -53.18
CA PHE A 24 11.80 19.05 -52.73
C PHE A 24 12.05 18.77 -51.25
N TYR A 25 11.57 19.65 -50.38
CA TYR A 25 11.32 19.30 -49.00
C TYR A 25 10.40 18.07 -49.08
N PRO A 26 10.83 16.87 -48.64
CA PRO A 26 9.89 15.79 -48.50
C PRO A 26 8.82 16.31 -47.55
N GLN A 27 7.59 16.48 -48.05
CA GLN A 27 6.44 16.65 -47.19
C GLN A 27 6.52 15.52 -46.18
N LYS A 28 6.67 15.89 -44.91
CA LYS A 28 6.62 14.96 -43.79
C LYS A 28 5.30 14.22 -44.00
N LYS A 29 5.35 12.97 -44.46
CA LYS A 29 4.18 12.12 -44.54
C LYS A 29 3.57 12.21 -43.15
N THR A 30 2.39 12.80 -43.05
CA THR A 30 1.54 12.64 -41.88
C THR A 30 1.26 11.16 -41.84
N SER A 31 2.13 10.42 -41.14
CA SER A 31 1.79 9.10 -40.65
C SER A 31 0.55 9.33 -39.82
N VAL A 32 -0.62 9.00 -40.37
CA VAL A 32 -1.81 8.78 -39.55
C VAL A 32 -1.34 7.75 -38.54
N THR A 33 -1.10 8.17 -37.31
CA THR A 33 -0.79 7.28 -36.21
C THR A 33 -2.04 6.44 -36.04
N VAL A 34 -2.06 5.27 -36.66
CA VAL A 34 -3.16 4.31 -36.52
C VAL A 34 -3.22 3.99 -35.04
N ASN A 35 -4.33 4.35 -34.38
CA ASN A 35 -4.57 3.98 -32.99
C ASN A 35 -4.52 2.44 -32.92
N PRO A 36 -3.49 1.85 -32.27
CA PRO A 36 -3.31 0.40 -32.28
C PRO A 36 -4.44 -0.33 -31.54
N TYR A 37 -5.26 0.41 -30.79
CA TYR A 37 -6.36 -0.08 -29.99
C TYR A 37 -7.74 0.09 -30.64
N SER A 38 -7.79 0.58 -31.89
CA SER A 38 -9.04 0.99 -32.54
C SER A 38 -10.08 -0.11 -32.69
N GLU A 39 -9.69 -1.38 -32.75
CA GLU A 39 -10.61 -2.51 -32.82
C GLU A 39 -11.36 -2.69 -31.49
N THR A 40 -10.64 -2.73 -30.37
CA THR A 40 -11.20 -2.79 -29.02
C THR A 40 -12.11 -1.60 -28.74
N ASP A 41 -11.66 -0.38 -29.08
CA ASP A 41 -12.42 0.85 -28.88
C ASP A 41 -13.77 0.81 -29.63
N LYS A 42 -13.78 0.38 -30.90
CA LYS A 42 -15.00 0.24 -31.70
C LYS A 42 -15.99 -0.78 -31.13
N ILE A 43 -15.49 -1.89 -30.60
CA ILE A 43 -16.35 -2.91 -29.96
C ILE A 43 -17.04 -2.32 -28.73
N ILE A 44 -16.31 -1.52 -27.94
CA ILE A 44 -16.87 -0.85 -26.76
C ILE A 44 -17.91 0.20 -27.17
N ASP A 45 -17.63 1.02 -28.18
CA ASP A 45 -18.59 2.00 -28.70
C ASP A 45 -19.90 1.37 -29.16
N LYS A 46 -19.82 0.24 -29.89
CA LYS A 46 -21.00 -0.44 -30.43
C LYS A 46 -21.93 -1.00 -29.35
N ASN A 47 -21.40 -1.29 -28.15
CA ASN A 47 -22.13 -1.97 -27.08
C ASN A 47 -22.42 -1.08 -25.87
N GLU A 48 -22.15 0.23 -25.96
CA GLU A 48 -22.25 1.16 -24.83
C GLU A 48 -23.64 1.19 -24.17
N SER A 49 -24.70 1.01 -24.95
CA SER A 49 -26.09 0.96 -24.44
C SER A 49 -26.38 -0.23 -23.54
N THR A 50 -25.54 -1.27 -23.55
CA THR A 50 -25.69 -2.47 -22.71
C THR A 50 -25.08 -2.30 -21.31
N PHE A 51 -24.30 -1.24 -21.09
CA PHE A 51 -23.52 -1.00 -19.87
C PHE A 51 -24.32 -0.32 -18.77
N THR A 52 -25.33 -1.02 -18.24
CA THR A 52 -26.25 -0.52 -17.20
C THR A 52 -25.70 -0.62 -15.78
N SER A 53 -24.64 -1.40 -15.58
CA SER A 53 -23.96 -1.59 -14.29
C SER A 53 -22.49 -1.96 -14.47
N LEU A 54 -21.67 -1.81 -13.42
CA LEU A 54 -20.28 -2.27 -13.42
C LEU A 54 -20.15 -3.76 -13.74
N ILE A 55 -21.08 -4.57 -13.24
CA ILE A 55 -21.12 -6.01 -13.52
C ILE A 55 -21.41 -6.27 -14.99
N SER A 56 -22.34 -5.55 -15.61
CA SER A 56 -22.62 -5.69 -17.05
C SER A 56 -21.41 -5.33 -17.92
N ILE A 57 -20.66 -4.28 -17.56
CA ILE A 57 -19.43 -3.88 -18.25
C ILE A 57 -18.38 -4.98 -18.13
N ALA A 58 -18.11 -5.43 -16.90
CA ALA A 58 -17.09 -6.44 -16.64
C ALA A 58 -17.43 -7.77 -17.31
N ASN A 59 -18.68 -8.24 -17.22
CA ASN A 59 -19.13 -9.47 -17.88
C ASN A 59 -19.00 -9.37 -19.40
N PHE A 60 -19.39 -8.23 -20.00
CA PHE A 60 -19.22 -8.02 -21.43
C PHE A 60 -17.74 -8.07 -21.82
N ILE A 61 -16.87 -7.37 -21.08
CA ILE A 61 -15.43 -7.33 -21.35
C ILE A 61 -14.81 -8.73 -21.22
N ASP A 62 -15.12 -9.45 -20.16
CA ASP A 62 -14.55 -10.76 -19.87
C ASP A 62 -14.96 -11.83 -20.89
N THR A 63 -16.22 -11.78 -21.34
CA THR A 63 -16.73 -12.70 -22.36
C THR A 63 -16.21 -12.38 -23.76
N THR A 64 -16.11 -11.08 -24.10
CA THR A 64 -15.74 -10.60 -25.45
C THR A 64 -14.24 -10.68 -25.71
N PHE A 65 -13.40 -10.22 -24.77
CA PHE A 65 -11.96 -10.10 -24.98
C PHE A 65 -11.21 -11.23 -24.29
N LYS A 66 -10.36 -11.96 -25.04
CA LYS A 66 -9.59 -13.08 -24.49
C LYS A 66 -8.22 -12.67 -23.96
N LYS A 67 -7.58 -11.66 -24.55
CA LYS A 67 -6.27 -11.16 -24.11
C LYS A 67 -6.44 -10.16 -22.97
N GLU A 68 -5.56 -10.24 -21.98
CA GLU A 68 -5.56 -9.30 -20.84
C GLU A 68 -5.37 -7.85 -21.28
N GLN A 69 -4.53 -7.61 -22.30
CA GLN A 69 -4.33 -6.28 -22.90
C GLN A 69 -5.64 -5.70 -23.43
N ASP A 70 -6.44 -6.49 -24.14
CA ASP A 70 -7.68 -6.02 -24.77
C ASP A 70 -8.75 -5.74 -23.70
N LYS A 71 -8.84 -6.59 -22.67
CA LYS A 71 -9.69 -6.33 -21.49
C LYS A 71 -9.29 -5.02 -20.81
N CYS A 72 -8.01 -4.85 -20.54
CA CYS A 72 -7.46 -3.66 -19.91
C CYS A 72 -7.73 -2.39 -20.74
N ARG A 73 -7.55 -2.48 -22.05
CA ARG A 73 -7.85 -1.40 -23.00
C ARG A 73 -9.33 -1.05 -22.99
N ALA A 74 -10.21 -2.04 -23.03
CA ALA A 74 -11.65 -1.83 -22.99
C ALA A 74 -12.10 -1.07 -21.73
N ILE A 75 -11.57 -1.43 -20.56
CA ILE A 75 -11.83 -0.74 -19.29
C ILE A 75 -11.34 0.72 -19.37
N TYR A 76 -10.07 0.91 -19.75
CA TYR A 76 -9.46 2.23 -19.87
C TYR A 76 -10.25 3.14 -20.82
N TYR A 77 -10.60 2.62 -22.00
CA TYR A 77 -11.32 3.37 -23.02
C TYR A 77 -12.73 3.75 -22.54
N TRP A 78 -13.47 2.79 -21.96
CA TRP A 78 -14.80 3.08 -21.44
C TRP A 78 -14.76 4.20 -20.38
N ILE A 79 -13.82 4.13 -19.43
CA ILE A 79 -13.67 5.16 -18.37
C ILE A 79 -13.28 6.51 -18.97
N THR A 80 -12.25 6.56 -19.82
CA THR A 80 -11.75 7.82 -20.41
C THR A 80 -12.76 8.49 -21.34
N LYS A 81 -13.71 7.72 -21.89
CA LYS A 81 -14.83 8.22 -22.68
C LYS A 81 -16.00 8.68 -21.81
N ASN A 82 -16.29 7.99 -20.70
CA ASN A 82 -17.54 8.19 -19.95
C ASN A 82 -17.42 9.05 -18.69
N ILE A 83 -16.24 9.13 -18.07
CA ILE A 83 -16.08 9.86 -16.80
C ILE A 83 -15.47 11.23 -17.05
N SER A 84 -16.08 12.28 -16.50
CA SER A 84 -15.60 13.67 -16.60
C SER A 84 -14.84 14.10 -15.34
N TYR A 85 -13.75 14.84 -15.51
CA TYR A 85 -12.99 15.35 -14.37
C TYR A 85 -13.72 16.52 -13.71
N ALA A 86 -13.91 16.44 -12.39
CA ALA A 86 -14.72 17.37 -11.61
C ALA A 86 -13.91 17.86 -10.38
N PRO A 87 -13.07 18.91 -10.52
CA PRO A 87 -12.17 19.37 -9.46
C PRO A 87 -12.89 19.80 -8.16
N GLU A 88 -14.15 20.21 -8.26
CA GLU A 88 -15.01 20.57 -7.13
C GLU A 88 -15.25 19.41 -6.14
N LEU A 89 -15.14 18.16 -6.60
CA LEU A 89 -15.32 16.97 -5.76
C LEU A 89 -14.11 16.67 -4.85
N MET A 90 -12.99 17.37 -5.03
CA MET A 90 -11.74 17.14 -4.29
C MET A 90 -11.94 17.19 -2.76
N PHE A 91 -12.81 18.08 -2.27
CA PHE A 91 -13.11 18.22 -0.84
C PHE A 91 -14.14 17.20 -0.33
N THR A 92 -15.05 16.75 -1.19
CA THR A 92 -16.09 15.77 -0.85
C THR A 92 -15.52 14.37 -0.68
N TYR A 93 -14.48 14.00 -1.44
CA TYR A 93 -13.89 12.66 -1.33
C TYR A 93 -13.07 12.44 -0.06
N LYS A 94 -12.66 13.50 0.65
CA LYS A 94 -12.01 13.39 1.97
C LYS A 94 -12.93 12.78 3.04
N THR A 95 -14.25 12.76 2.83
CA THR A 95 -15.24 12.24 3.79
C THR A 95 -15.82 10.87 3.40
N VAL A 96 -15.57 10.39 2.18
CA VAL A 96 -16.08 9.09 1.70
C VAL A 96 -15.18 7.96 2.20
N ASN A 97 -15.43 7.49 3.42
CA ASN A 97 -14.68 6.40 4.07
C ASN A 97 -14.92 5.00 3.47
N LYS A 98 -15.64 4.87 2.35
CA LYS A 98 -16.02 3.57 1.79
C LYS A 98 -15.80 3.52 0.28
N ARG A 99 -14.81 2.73 -0.14
CA ARG A 99 -14.45 2.46 -1.54
C ARG A 99 -15.66 2.15 -2.44
N ASN A 100 -16.58 1.30 -1.97
CA ASN A 100 -17.76 0.91 -2.76
C ASN A 100 -18.71 2.07 -3.04
N GLN A 101 -18.86 3.00 -2.09
CA GLN A 101 -19.68 4.19 -2.27
C GLN A 101 -19.04 5.12 -3.32
N LEU A 102 -17.73 5.37 -3.20
CA LEU A 102 -16.98 6.15 -4.18
C LEU A 102 -17.16 5.61 -5.61
N VAL A 103 -16.97 4.30 -5.80
CA VAL A 103 -17.12 3.67 -7.12
C VAL A 103 -18.54 3.82 -7.66
N LYS A 104 -19.55 3.62 -6.80
CA LYS A 104 -20.96 3.80 -7.18
C LYS A 104 -21.24 5.24 -7.60
N ASP A 105 -20.79 6.22 -6.81
CA ASP A 105 -20.99 7.64 -7.09
C ASP A 105 -20.33 8.06 -8.41
N VAL A 106 -19.11 7.59 -8.68
CA VAL A 106 -18.44 7.84 -9.97
C VAL A 106 -19.20 7.19 -11.12
N PHE A 107 -19.66 5.95 -10.95
CA PHE A 107 -20.42 5.24 -11.98
C PHE A 107 -21.75 5.92 -12.29
N ASP A 108 -22.49 6.36 -11.28
CA ASP A 108 -23.82 6.97 -11.45
C ASP A 108 -23.72 8.41 -11.96
N ASN A 109 -22.85 9.23 -11.36
CA ASN A 109 -22.73 10.65 -11.69
C ASN A 109 -21.87 10.92 -12.93
N LYS A 110 -21.09 9.93 -13.37
CA LYS A 110 -20.13 10.05 -14.49
C LYS A 110 -19.09 11.16 -14.27
N THR A 111 -18.80 11.50 -13.02
CA THR A 111 -17.84 12.54 -12.64
C THR A 111 -16.92 12.05 -11.53
N ALA A 112 -15.65 12.47 -11.55
CA ALA A 112 -14.69 12.13 -10.51
C ALA A 112 -13.50 13.08 -10.45
N VAL A 113 -12.74 13.03 -9.35
CA VAL A 113 -11.30 13.37 -9.33
C VAL A 113 -10.45 12.11 -9.44
N CYS A 114 -9.12 12.26 -9.47
CA CYS A 114 -8.16 11.20 -9.78
C CYS A 114 -8.35 9.89 -9.01
N ILE A 115 -8.59 9.95 -7.68
CA ILE A 115 -8.83 8.74 -6.88
C ILE A 115 -10.10 7.99 -7.31
N GLY A 116 -11.14 8.70 -7.78
CA GLY A 116 -12.36 8.08 -8.30
C GLY A 116 -12.12 7.36 -9.63
N TYR A 117 -11.34 7.95 -10.54
CA TYR A 117 -10.89 7.27 -11.77
C TYR A 117 -10.10 6.00 -11.44
N ALA A 118 -9.08 6.13 -10.58
CA ALA A 118 -8.18 5.02 -10.26
C ALA A 118 -8.91 3.87 -9.54
N THR A 119 -9.84 4.21 -8.65
CA THR A 119 -10.65 3.23 -7.90
C THR A 119 -11.67 2.54 -8.81
N LEU A 120 -12.31 3.28 -9.73
CA LEU A 120 -13.23 2.70 -10.72
C LEU A 120 -12.48 1.75 -11.67
N PHE A 121 -11.32 2.16 -12.19
CA PHE A 121 -10.48 1.32 -13.04
C PHE A 121 -10.09 0.02 -12.33
N ASP A 122 -9.55 0.13 -11.12
CA ASP A 122 -9.15 -1.05 -10.32
C ASP A 122 -10.33 -1.98 -10.03
N THR A 123 -11.52 -1.44 -9.80
CA THR A 123 -12.74 -2.23 -9.55
C THR A 123 -13.18 -2.98 -10.81
N LEU A 124 -13.19 -2.33 -11.98
CA LEU A 124 -13.51 -3.00 -13.24
C LEU A 124 -12.45 -4.03 -13.64
N CYS A 125 -11.16 -3.78 -13.35
CA CYS A 125 -10.10 -4.76 -13.53
C CYS A 125 -10.37 -6.03 -12.70
N LYS A 126 -10.65 -5.87 -11.40
CA LYS A 126 -10.93 -6.99 -10.50
C LYS A 126 -12.17 -7.78 -10.92
N LEU A 127 -13.24 -7.09 -11.33
CA LEU A 127 -14.45 -7.72 -11.86
C LEU A 127 -14.20 -8.44 -13.20
N SER A 128 -13.19 -8.03 -13.97
CA SER A 128 -12.80 -8.64 -15.25
C SER A 128 -11.59 -9.57 -15.11
N HIS A 129 -11.32 -10.07 -13.89
CA HIS A 129 -10.23 -11.00 -13.56
C HIS A 129 -8.81 -10.50 -13.89
N LEU A 130 -8.59 -9.19 -13.88
CA LEU A 130 -7.26 -8.58 -14.00
C LEU A 130 -6.73 -8.17 -12.61
N THR A 131 -5.44 -8.36 -12.40
CA THR A 131 -4.76 -7.87 -11.19
C THR A 131 -4.37 -6.41 -11.37
N SER A 132 -4.89 -5.55 -10.50
CA SER A 132 -4.63 -4.10 -10.49
C SER A 132 -4.35 -3.62 -9.07
N TYR A 133 -3.65 -2.49 -8.98
CA TYR A 133 -3.33 -1.76 -7.75
C TYR A 133 -3.54 -0.26 -7.97
N VAL A 134 -4.14 0.42 -6.99
CA VAL A 134 -4.25 1.89 -6.99
C VAL A 134 -2.96 2.47 -6.43
N ILE A 135 -2.21 3.18 -7.26
CA ILE A 135 -0.97 3.84 -6.89
C ILE A 135 -1.31 5.27 -6.46
N GLU A 136 -0.98 5.59 -5.21
CA GLU A 136 -1.08 6.94 -4.67
C GLU A 136 0.28 7.64 -4.78
N GLY A 137 0.23 8.93 -5.07
CA GLY A 137 1.42 9.68 -5.41
C GLY A 137 1.17 11.16 -5.56
N SER A 138 2.05 11.75 -6.33
CA SER A 138 2.24 13.17 -6.46
C SER A 138 2.55 13.48 -7.92
N THR A 139 1.97 14.55 -8.45
CA THR A 139 2.30 15.01 -9.79
C THR A 139 2.99 16.36 -9.77
N LYS A 140 3.88 16.59 -10.73
CA LYS A 140 4.39 17.92 -11.07
C LYS A 140 3.88 18.31 -12.46
N GLN A 141 3.37 19.53 -12.56
CA GLN A 141 2.96 20.12 -13.83
C GLN A 141 3.91 21.27 -14.14
N SER A 142 4.35 21.42 -15.39
CA SER A 142 5.40 22.37 -15.80
C SER A 142 5.14 23.84 -15.44
N PHE A 143 3.93 24.19 -15.02
CA PHE A 143 3.50 25.54 -14.67
C PHE A 143 3.20 25.75 -13.18
N LEU A 144 3.29 24.69 -12.36
CA LEU A 144 2.99 24.75 -10.93
C LEU A 144 4.22 24.29 -10.14
N PRO A 145 4.77 25.14 -9.25
CA PRO A 145 5.90 24.76 -8.40
C PRO A 145 5.49 23.74 -7.30
N ALA A 146 4.18 23.57 -7.08
CA ALA A 146 3.63 22.70 -6.06
C ALA A 146 3.39 21.28 -6.57
N VAL A 147 3.76 20.30 -5.75
CA VAL A 147 3.36 18.91 -5.94
C VAL A 147 1.90 18.74 -5.55
N ILE A 148 1.13 18.10 -6.43
CA ILE A 148 -0.30 17.85 -6.23
C ILE A 148 -0.52 16.37 -6.02
N GLY A 149 -1.22 16.01 -4.94
CA GLY A 149 -1.62 14.63 -4.68
C GLY A 149 -2.42 14.07 -5.87
N HIS A 150 -2.06 12.86 -6.29
CA HIS A 150 -2.66 12.20 -7.45
C HIS A 150 -2.77 10.69 -7.23
N ALA A 151 -3.63 10.05 -8.00
CA ALA A 151 -3.82 8.60 -7.96
C ALA A 151 -4.00 8.04 -9.37
N TRP A 152 -3.34 6.92 -9.63
CA TRP A 152 -3.38 6.19 -10.90
C TRP A 152 -3.30 4.68 -10.63
N ASN A 153 -3.05 3.86 -11.64
CA ASN A 153 -3.04 2.41 -11.50
C ASN A 153 -1.75 1.76 -12.01
N GLY A 154 -1.37 0.68 -11.32
CA GLY A 154 -0.53 -0.38 -11.87
C GLY A 154 -1.42 -1.57 -12.20
N VAL A 155 -1.27 -2.15 -13.39
CA VAL A 155 -2.00 -3.36 -13.79
C VAL A 155 -1.01 -4.43 -14.24
N LYS A 156 -1.22 -5.68 -13.81
CA LYS A 156 -0.37 -6.80 -14.21
C LYS A 156 -0.96 -7.45 -15.46
N ILE A 157 -0.18 -7.43 -16.54
CA ILE A 157 -0.58 -7.92 -17.86
C ILE A 157 0.54 -8.84 -18.36
N ASN A 158 0.19 -10.09 -18.69
CA ASN A 158 1.15 -11.13 -19.08
C ASN A 158 2.36 -11.22 -18.11
N ASN A 159 2.08 -11.16 -16.81
CA ASN A 159 3.07 -11.19 -15.72
C ASN A 159 4.00 -9.95 -15.62
N THR A 160 3.76 -8.88 -16.40
CA THR A 160 4.50 -7.61 -16.31
C THR A 160 3.58 -6.50 -15.81
N TRP A 161 4.06 -5.68 -14.88
CA TRP A 161 3.34 -4.51 -14.40
C TRP A 161 3.40 -3.37 -15.42
N GLN A 162 2.26 -2.75 -15.67
CA GLN A 162 2.07 -1.64 -16.59
C GLN A 162 1.44 -0.46 -15.86
N ILE A 163 1.83 0.76 -16.23
CA ILE A 163 1.29 1.99 -15.62
C ILE A 163 0.12 2.51 -16.46
N ILE A 164 -0.97 2.88 -15.80
CA ILE A 164 -2.16 3.46 -16.42
C ILE A 164 -2.62 4.67 -15.61
N ASP A 165 -2.83 5.80 -16.28
CA ASP A 165 -3.57 6.93 -15.72
C ASP A 165 -4.79 7.26 -16.59
N ALA A 166 -5.96 6.79 -16.14
CA ALA A 166 -7.23 7.10 -16.79
C ALA A 166 -7.67 8.56 -16.60
N THR A 167 -7.14 9.27 -15.60
CA THR A 167 -7.47 10.67 -15.36
C THR A 167 -6.84 11.55 -16.44
N TRP A 168 -5.51 11.54 -16.56
CA TRP A 168 -4.80 12.32 -17.59
C TRP A 168 -5.01 11.73 -18.99
N GLY A 169 -5.34 10.42 -19.07
CA GLY A 169 -5.80 9.75 -20.27
C GLY A 169 -7.15 10.23 -20.81
N SER A 170 -8.01 10.79 -19.97
CA SER A 170 -9.37 11.19 -20.35
C SER A 170 -9.45 12.60 -20.95
N GLY A 171 -8.47 13.46 -20.69
CA GLY A 171 -8.48 14.86 -21.11
C GLY A 171 -7.71 15.77 -20.18
N TYR A 172 -8.07 17.06 -20.19
CA TYR A 172 -7.40 18.10 -19.40
C TYR A 172 -8.35 19.23 -19.02
N LEU A 173 -7.97 20.02 -18.02
CA LEU A 173 -8.69 21.23 -17.65
C LEU A 173 -8.25 22.42 -18.50
N LYS A 174 -9.21 23.17 -19.04
CA LYS A 174 -8.99 24.47 -19.68
C LYS A 174 -9.95 25.47 -19.05
N SER A 175 -9.41 26.50 -18.38
CA SER A 175 -10.21 27.52 -17.68
C SER A 175 -11.24 26.91 -16.71
N ASN A 176 -10.78 25.96 -15.88
CA ASN A 176 -11.59 25.19 -14.92
C ASN A 176 -12.74 24.37 -15.52
N ARG A 177 -12.73 24.13 -16.84
CA ARG A 177 -13.66 23.23 -17.53
C ARG A 177 -12.91 22.01 -18.05
N PHE A 178 -13.48 20.84 -17.83
CA PHE A 178 -12.92 19.59 -18.36
C PHE A 178 -13.16 19.50 -19.87
N ILE A 179 -12.08 19.30 -20.61
CA ILE A 179 -12.08 19.01 -22.04
C ILE A 179 -11.69 17.55 -22.23
N ARG A 180 -12.66 16.73 -22.63
CA ARG A 180 -12.40 15.32 -22.94
C ARG A 180 -11.56 15.21 -24.20
N LYS A 181 -10.43 14.51 -24.08
CA LYS A 181 -9.53 14.20 -25.20
C LYS A 181 -8.73 12.97 -24.82
N LEU A 182 -9.08 11.83 -25.42
CA LEU A 182 -8.36 10.58 -25.20
C LEU A 182 -6.86 10.77 -25.48
N ASN A 183 -6.03 10.37 -24.53
CA ASN A 183 -4.58 10.39 -24.68
C ASN A 183 -3.98 9.02 -24.34
N ASN A 184 -3.59 8.28 -25.38
CA ASN A 184 -3.02 6.94 -25.27
C ASN A 184 -1.63 6.91 -24.60
N ASP A 185 -0.95 8.06 -24.42
CA ASP A 185 0.34 8.11 -23.71
C ASP A 185 0.23 7.66 -22.24
N TYR A 186 -0.99 7.70 -21.68
CA TYR A 186 -1.30 7.26 -20.32
C TYR A 186 -1.87 5.83 -20.25
N PHE A 187 -1.90 5.09 -21.36
CA PHE A 187 -2.26 3.68 -21.41
C PHE A 187 -1.00 2.84 -21.65
N PHE A 188 -0.59 2.05 -20.65
CA PHE A 188 0.73 1.40 -20.61
C PHE A 188 1.86 2.43 -20.77
N ALA A 189 1.78 3.47 -19.93
CA ALA A 189 2.75 4.55 -19.91
C ALA A 189 4.14 4.01 -19.55
N ASP A 190 5.14 4.45 -20.30
CA ASP A 190 6.53 4.10 -20.10
C ASP A 190 7.03 4.61 -18.73
N PRO A 191 7.47 3.72 -17.81
CA PRO A 191 8.00 4.10 -16.50
C PRO A 191 9.10 5.16 -16.54
N GLU A 192 9.96 5.16 -17.56
CA GLU A 192 11.05 6.14 -17.71
C GLU A 192 10.54 7.55 -18.08
N LYS A 193 9.37 7.61 -18.74
CA LYS A 193 8.75 8.87 -19.13
C LYS A 193 7.82 9.40 -18.05
N ILE A 194 6.95 8.54 -17.52
CA ILE A 194 5.90 8.96 -16.59
C ILE A 194 6.45 9.41 -15.23
N ILE A 195 7.62 8.90 -14.81
CA ILE A 195 8.29 9.37 -13.58
C ILE A 195 8.60 10.86 -13.61
N ASN A 196 8.71 11.48 -14.79
CA ASN A 196 8.97 12.91 -14.92
C ASN A 196 7.76 13.76 -14.57
N THR A 197 6.58 13.17 -14.42
CA THR A 197 5.36 13.89 -14.03
C THR A 197 4.65 13.22 -12.86
N HIS A 198 4.81 11.91 -12.64
CA HIS A 198 4.13 11.12 -11.62
C HIS A 198 5.14 10.45 -10.69
N PHE A 199 5.18 10.90 -9.44
CA PHE A 199 6.02 10.34 -8.39
C PHE A 199 5.15 9.55 -7.41
N PRO A 200 5.25 8.21 -7.36
CA PRO A 200 4.49 7.42 -6.40
C PRO A 200 5.01 7.65 -4.98
N ILE A 201 4.11 7.60 -3.99
CA ILE A 201 4.50 7.65 -2.59
C ILE A 201 5.41 6.47 -2.24
N ASP A 202 5.05 5.29 -2.73
CA ASP A 202 5.83 4.08 -2.52
C ASP A 202 6.78 3.82 -3.72
N PRO A 203 8.10 3.89 -3.53
CA PRO A 203 9.09 3.83 -4.61
C PRO A 203 9.05 2.56 -5.48
N ILE A 204 8.52 1.43 -4.98
CA ILE A 204 8.41 0.21 -5.80
C ILE A 204 7.51 0.41 -7.02
N TRP A 205 6.57 1.35 -6.93
CA TRP A 205 5.64 1.69 -8.02
C TRP A 205 6.21 2.68 -9.03
N GLN A 206 7.47 3.11 -8.87
CA GLN A 206 8.17 3.79 -9.96
C GLN A 206 8.39 2.83 -11.14
N MET A 207 8.39 1.51 -10.87
CA MET A 207 8.62 0.45 -11.86
C MET A 207 9.95 0.62 -12.61
N GLN A 208 10.98 1.04 -11.87
CA GLN A 208 12.32 1.30 -12.38
C GLN A 208 13.36 0.45 -11.64
N MET A 209 14.39 0.03 -12.36
CA MET A 209 15.53 -0.67 -11.77
C MET A 209 16.40 0.26 -10.90
N TYR A 210 16.38 1.56 -11.19
CA TYR A 210 17.14 2.58 -10.44
C TYR A 210 16.20 3.71 -10.04
N PRO A 211 15.34 3.50 -9.02
CA PRO A 211 14.35 4.48 -8.66
C PRO A 211 15.01 5.78 -8.15
N ILE A 212 14.25 6.87 -8.20
CA ILE A 212 14.69 8.20 -7.78
C ILE A 212 14.04 8.59 -6.45
N THR A 213 14.75 9.39 -5.66
CA THR A 213 14.23 10.05 -4.47
C THR A 213 13.31 11.20 -4.83
N LEU A 214 12.56 11.69 -3.84
CA LEU A 214 11.72 12.88 -4.01
C LEU A 214 12.56 14.12 -4.41
N TYR A 215 13.75 14.27 -3.83
CA TYR A 215 14.68 15.35 -4.19
C TYR A 215 15.05 15.31 -5.67
N GLN A 216 15.39 14.13 -6.19
CA GLN A 216 15.71 13.93 -7.62
C GLN A 216 14.50 14.19 -8.50
N PHE A 217 13.31 13.77 -8.09
CA PHE A 217 12.09 14.07 -8.81
C PHE A 217 11.86 15.58 -8.95
N HIS A 218 12.07 16.36 -7.88
CA HIS A 218 11.91 17.82 -7.92
C HIS A 218 12.99 18.52 -8.75
N THR A 219 14.24 18.12 -8.58
CA THR A 219 15.40 18.74 -9.26
C THR A 219 15.64 18.20 -10.67
N SER A 220 14.88 17.17 -11.06
CA SER A 220 15.13 16.38 -12.29
C SER A 220 16.54 15.82 -12.37
N ALA A 221 17.15 15.54 -11.22
CA ALA A 221 18.46 14.90 -11.11
C ALA A 221 18.37 13.39 -11.36
N PRO A 222 19.42 12.75 -11.90
CA PRO A 222 19.44 11.30 -12.11
C PRO A 222 19.48 10.52 -10.79
N SER A 223 19.11 9.24 -10.86
CA SER A 223 19.19 8.35 -9.70
C SER A 223 20.62 8.24 -9.15
N THR A 224 20.72 8.30 -7.82
CA THR A 224 21.93 8.06 -7.05
C THR A 224 22.03 6.60 -6.61
N ILE A 225 20.93 5.84 -6.74
CA ILE A 225 20.87 4.41 -6.41
C ILE A 225 21.66 3.64 -7.45
N LYS A 226 22.67 2.89 -7.01
CA LYS A 226 23.56 2.12 -7.88
C LYS A 226 23.21 0.63 -7.95
N SER A 227 22.41 0.14 -7.01
CA SER A 227 21.96 -1.25 -6.97
C SER A 227 20.63 -1.40 -7.69
N GLN A 228 20.52 -2.44 -8.52
CA GLN A 228 19.28 -2.74 -9.24
C GLN A 228 18.17 -3.17 -8.29
N TRP A 229 17.00 -2.54 -8.44
CA TRP A 229 15.76 -2.91 -7.79
C TRP A 229 14.92 -3.75 -8.75
N TRP A 230 14.85 -5.05 -8.50
CA TRP A 230 13.92 -5.96 -9.18
C TRP A 230 12.49 -5.65 -8.72
N TYR A 231 11.91 -4.60 -9.32
CA TYR A 231 10.66 -4.02 -8.86
C TYR A 231 9.49 -4.99 -9.02
N GLN A 232 9.51 -5.88 -10.02
CA GLN A 232 8.46 -6.88 -10.20
C GLN A 232 8.41 -7.84 -9.02
N ASP A 233 9.57 -8.31 -8.55
CA ASP A 233 9.66 -9.20 -7.39
C ASP A 233 9.26 -8.45 -6.12
N SER A 234 9.76 -7.22 -5.97
CA SER A 234 9.40 -6.35 -4.84
C SER A 234 7.89 -6.12 -4.74
N ILE A 235 7.21 -5.88 -5.87
CA ILE A 235 5.75 -5.74 -5.91
C ILE A 235 5.08 -7.07 -5.62
N ASN A 236 5.52 -8.17 -6.23
CA ASN A 236 4.93 -9.49 -6.02
C ASN A 236 5.00 -9.93 -4.55
N ASP A 237 6.11 -9.65 -3.86
CA ASP A 237 6.26 -9.96 -2.44
C ASP A 237 5.48 -8.99 -1.56
N PHE A 238 5.49 -7.69 -1.89
CA PHE A 238 4.69 -6.68 -1.20
C PHE A 238 3.20 -7.03 -1.18
N LEU A 239 2.65 -7.54 -2.29
CA LEU A 239 1.23 -7.88 -2.37
C LEU A 239 0.82 -9.10 -1.52
N LYS A 240 1.77 -9.96 -1.13
CA LYS A 240 1.52 -11.13 -0.26
C LYS A 240 1.56 -10.79 1.23
N LEU A 241 2.07 -9.61 1.58
CA LEU A 241 2.23 -9.18 2.96
C LEU A 241 0.89 -8.98 3.67
N SER A 242 0.91 -9.12 5.00
CA SER A 242 -0.20 -8.66 5.83
C SER A 242 -0.37 -7.14 5.72
N GLU A 243 -1.55 -6.62 6.04
CA GLU A 243 -1.80 -5.18 5.95
C GLU A 243 -0.86 -4.35 6.84
N ILE A 244 -0.51 -4.85 8.02
CA ILE A 244 0.46 -4.17 8.89
C ILE A 244 1.87 -4.18 8.27
N ASP A 245 2.30 -5.31 7.70
CA ASP A 245 3.61 -5.41 7.06
C ASP A 245 3.69 -4.52 5.81
N LYS A 246 2.58 -4.35 5.06
CA LYS A 246 2.52 -3.37 3.96
C LYS A 246 2.73 -1.95 4.48
N ILE A 247 1.98 -1.55 5.53
CA ILE A 247 2.10 -0.22 6.14
C ILE A 247 3.53 0.06 6.59
N THR A 248 4.13 -0.86 7.37
CA THR A 248 5.50 -0.72 7.86
C THR A 248 6.52 -0.64 6.72
N ASN A 249 6.35 -1.46 5.67
CA ASN A 249 7.24 -1.43 4.51
C ASN A 249 7.15 -0.13 3.70
N VAL A 250 5.94 0.39 3.47
CA VAL A 250 5.75 1.67 2.78
C VAL A 250 6.36 2.79 3.61
N ALA A 251 6.10 2.84 4.92
CA ALA A 251 6.65 3.86 5.81
C ALA A 251 8.19 3.86 5.79
N ARG A 252 8.80 2.66 5.86
CA ARG A 252 10.27 2.51 5.77
C ARG A 252 10.82 3.05 4.45
N ARG A 253 10.29 2.60 3.31
CA ARG A 253 10.77 3.05 1.99
C ARG A 253 10.55 4.54 1.78
N LEU A 254 9.42 5.08 2.24
CA LEU A 254 9.12 6.51 2.17
C LEU A 254 10.15 7.34 2.97
N ASN A 255 10.55 6.85 4.14
CA ASN A 255 11.60 7.46 4.94
C ASN A 255 12.96 7.42 4.23
N GLU A 256 13.30 6.31 3.56
CA GLU A 256 14.55 6.14 2.79
C GLU A 256 14.60 7.01 1.53
N PHE A 257 13.48 7.22 0.85
CA PHE A 257 13.39 7.95 -0.43
C PHE A 257 13.05 9.44 -0.26
N GLY A 258 12.82 9.86 0.98
CA GLY A 258 12.67 11.25 1.39
C GLY A 258 11.22 11.62 1.74
N THR A 259 11.07 12.20 2.93
CA THR A 259 9.79 12.75 3.44
C THR A 259 9.69 14.26 3.31
N SER A 260 10.63 14.93 2.62
CA SER A 260 10.82 16.39 2.66
C SER A 260 9.68 17.25 2.09
N SER A 261 8.65 16.67 1.46
CA SER A 261 7.42 17.39 1.13
C SER A 261 6.33 17.21 2.18
N GLU A 262 5.44 18.20 2.30
CA GLU A 262 4.25 18.13 3.17
C GLU A 262 3.41 16.88 2.88
N VAL A 263 3.21 16.52 1.60
CA VAL A 263 2.43 15.34 1.19
C VAL A 263 3.06 14.06 1.72
N THR A 264 4.37 13.87 1.48
CA THR A 264 5.09 12.68 1.92
C THR A 264 5.23 12.60 3.43
N SER A 265 5.46 13.74 4.11
CA SER A 265 5.50 13.80 5.58
C SER A 265 4.14 13.46 6.20
N ASN A 266 3.06 14.04 5.70
CA ASN A 266 1.71 13.77 6.19
C ASN A 266 1.32 12.30 5.98
N TYR A 267 1.66 11.72 4.82
CA TYR A 267 1.40 10.31 4.56
C TYR A 267 2.24 9.38 5.44
N TYR A 268 3.53 9.68 5.64
CA TYR A 268 4.38 8.94 6.57
C TYR A 268 3.79 8.94 7.99
N ASN A 269 3.39 10.12 8.50
CA ASN A 269 2.77 10.25 9.82
C ASN A 269 1.43 9.50 9.91
N TYR A 270 0.62 9.53 8.85
CA TYR A 270 -0.60 8.73 8.75
C TYR A 270 -0.32 7.23 8.85
N LEU A 271 0.68 6.72 8.12
CA LEU A 271 1.08 5.30 8.18
C LEU A 271 1.59 4.92 9.58
N LYS A 272 2.44 5.76 10.19
CA LYS A 272 2.94 5.54 11.55
C LYS A 272 1.81 5.56 12.59
N SER A 273 0.81 6.41 12.41
CA SER A 273 -0.40 6.42 13.24
C SER A 273 -1.18 5.11 13.10
N LYS A 274 -1.38 4.60 11.88
CA LYS A 274 -2.06 3.32 11.62
C LYS A 274 -1.31 2.13 12.20
N GLU A 275 0.01 2.11 12.06
CA GLU A 275 0.88 1.13 12.69
C GLU A 275 0.74 1.18 14.23
N GLY A 276 0.76 2.38 14.81
CA GLY A 276 0.58 2.57 16.24
C GLY A 276 -0.79 2.11 16.75
N GLU A 277 -1.88 2.40 16.04
CA GLU A 277 -3.22 1.90 16.35
C GLU A 277 -3.28 0.36 16.37
N TYR A 278 -2.65 -0.29 15.40
CA TYR A 278 -2.61 -1.75 15.29
C TYR A 278 -1.90 -2.38 16.49
N TYR A 279 -0.69 -1.91 16.81
CA TYR A 279 0.09 -2.46 17.91
C TYR A 279 -0.48 -2.09 19.29
N THR A 280 -1.13 -0.94 19.43
CA THR A 280 -1.89 -0.61 20.64
C THR A 280 -3.00 -1.62 20.91
N LYS A 281 -3.75 -2.04 19.87
CA LYS A 281 -4.79 -3.08 20.01
C LYS A 281 -4.21 -4.42 20.45
N LYS A 282 -3.09 -4.87 19.86
CA LYS A 282 -2.38 -6.08 20.30
C LYS A 282 -1.91 -5.99 21.75
N LEU A 283 -1.35 -4.84 22.14
CA LEU A 283 -0.89 -4.63 23.50
C LEU A 283 -2.05 -4.70 24.51
N ASN A 284 -3.21 -4.15 24.16
CA ASN A 284 -4.42 -4.24 24.98
C ASN A 284 -4.94 -5.68 25.12
N VAL A 285 -4.88 -6.49 24.05
CA VAL A 285 -5.23 -7.91 24.10
C VAL A 285 -4.29 -8.65 25.04
N ALA A 286 -2.98 -8.46 24.91
CA ALA A 286 -1.99 -9.05 25.82
C ALA A 286 -2.21 -8.62 27.28
N GLY A 287 -2.51 -7.34 27.52
CA GLY A 287 -2.86 -6.84 28.86
C GLY A 287 -4.10 -7.52 29.44
N THR A 288 -5.13 -7.75 28.62
CA THR A 288 -6.35 -8.46 29.03
C THR A 288 -6.06 -9.93 29.38
N GLN A 289 -5.27 -10.63 28.57
CA GLN A 289 -4.84 -12.00 28.85
C GLN A 289 -4.01 -12.09 30.14
N PHE A 290 -3.11 -11.13 30.37
CA PHE A 290 -2.33 -11.05 31.60
C PHE A 290 -3.21 -10.84 32.84
N ASN A 291 -4.20 -9.94 32.75
CA ASN A 291 -5.16 -9.73 33.83
C ASN A 291 -5.95 -11.01 34.13
N HIS A 292 -6.39 -11.73 33.11
CA HIS A 292 -7.05 -13.01 33.28
C HIS A 292 -6.16 -14.06 33.98
N ALA A 293 -4.87 -14.18 33.60
CA ALA A 293 -3.94 -15.04 34.31
C ALA A 293 -3.77 -14.65 35.80
N THR A 294 -3.77 -13.34 36.07
CA THR A 294 -3.68 -12.81 37.44
C THR A 294 -4.94 -13.15 38.25
N GLU A 295 -6.12 -13.04 37.65
CA GLU A 295 -7.40 -13.41 38.27
C GLU A 295 -7.45 -14.90 38.61
N GLU A 296 -7.09 -15.77 37.66
CA GLU A 296 -7.03 -17.23 37.87
C GLU A 296 -6.02 -17.61 38.95
N TYR A 297 -4.84 -16.97 38.96
CA TYR A 297 -3.85 -17.16 40.02
C TYR A 297 -4.37 -16.71 41.39
N ASN A 298 -5.03 -15.55 41.48
CA ASN A 298 -5.60 -15.06 42.73
C ASN A 298 -6.75 -15.95 43.21
N ALA A 299 -7.58 -16.45 42.30
CA ALA A 299 -8.62 -17.44 42.61
C ALA A 299 -8.01 -18.72 43.19
N TYR A 300 -6.91 -19.21 42.61
CA TYR A 300 -6.14 -20.33 43.15
C TYR A 300 -5.58 -20.02 44.55
N ILE A 301 -4.97 -18.85 44.76
CA ILE A 301 -4.42 -18.49 46.08
C ILE A 301 -5.52 -18.43 47.14
N ASN A 302 -6.68 -17.85 46.81
CA ASN A 302 -7.84 -17.87 47.70
C ASN A 302 -8.34 -19.30 47.98
N PHE A 303 -8.37 -20.15 46.95
CA PHE A 303 -8.72 -21.55 47.09
C PHE A 303 -7.73 -22.30 48.00
N LYS A 304 -6.43 -22.07 47.83
CA LYS A 304 -5.34 -22.62 48.67
C LYS A 304 -5.43 -22.13 50.11
N ASN A 305 -5.70 -20.84 50.33
CA ASN A 305 -5.87 -20.26 51.67
C ASN A 305 -7.08 -20.84 52.40
N LYS A 306 -8.13 -21.21 51.65
CA LYS A 306 -9.28 -21.99 52.14
C LYS A 306 -9.00 -23.49 52.19
N GLN A 307 -7.74 -23.91 52.11
CA GLN A 307 -7.28 -25.30 52.17
C GLN A 307 -7.98 -26.21 51.15
N PHE A 308 -8.21 -25.66 49.96
CA PHE A 308 -8.95 -26.30 48.87
C PHE A 308 -10.41 -26.62 49.21
N THR A 309 -11.10 -25.64 49.81
CA THR A 309 -12.54 -25.67 50.10
C THR A 309 -13.29 -24.68 49.19
N PRO A 310 -14.39 -25.09 48.52
CA PRO A 310 -15.00 -26.43 48.52
C PRO A 310 -14.13 -27.48 47.84
N GLN A 311 -14.25 -28.76 48.24
CA GLN A 311 -13.40 -29.81 47.67
C GLN A 311 -13.55 -29.91 46.15
N ARG A 312 -12.41 -30.04 45.47
CA ARG A 312 -12.29 -30.37 44.05
C ARG A 312 -11.54 -31.70 43.90
N THR A 313 -11.73 -32.38 42.79
CA THR A 313 -11.00 -33.60 42.46
C THR A 313 -9.52 -33.33 42.22
N ASP A 314 -8.68 -34.34 42.44
CA ASP A 314 -7.23 -34.25 42.17
C ASP A 314 -6.95 -33.86 40.71
N ALA A 315 -7.79 -34.32 39.77
CA ALA A 315 -7.69 -33.98 38.35
C ALA A 315 -8.00 -32.50 38.09
N GLU A 316 -8.98 -31.92 38.77
CA GLU A 316 -9.27 -30.48 38.67
C GLU A 316 -8.15 -29.64 39.25
N ILE A 317 -7.61 -30.02 40.42
CA ILE A 317 -6.49 -29.32 41.06
C ILE A 317 -5.23 -29.39 40.19
N ALA A 318 -4.95 -30.54 39.56
CA ALA A 318 -3.79 -30.73 38.68
C ALA A 318 -3.81 -29.82 37.44
N LYS A 319 -4.98 -29.37 36.99
CA LYS A 319 -5.14 -28.54 35.79
C LYS A 319 -4.93 -27.04 36.03
N ILE A 320 -5.07 -26.57 37.28
CA ILE A 320 -5.07 -25.12 37.58
C ILE A 320 -3.77 -24.45 37.14
N MET A 321 -2.61 -24.97 37.58
CA MET A 321 -1.31 -24.36 37.23
C MET A 321 -1.00 -24.45 35.74
N PRO A 322 -1.13 -25.61 35.05
CA PRO A 322 -0.96 -25.69 33.61
C PRO A 322 -1.82 -24.69 32.83
N SER A 323 -3.08 -24.49 33.23
CA SER A 323 -3.98 -23.52 32.59
C SER A 323 -3.45 -22.08 32.70
N ILE A 324 -2.99 -21.68 33.89
CA ILE A 324 -2.42 -20.34 34.09
C ILE A 324 -1.10 -20.19 33.32
N THR A 325 -0.25 -21.22 33.35
CA THR A 325 1.01 -21.25 32.58
C THR A 325 0.77 -21.09 31.09
N GLU A 326 -0.25 -21.75 30.53
CA GLU A 326 -0.62 -21.62 29.13
C GLU A 326 -1.01 -20.17 28.79
N ILE A 327 -1.87 -19.55 29.60
CA ILE A 327 -2.25 -18.14 29.39
C ILE A 327 -1.01 -17.24 29.41
N LEU A 328 -0.12 -17.39 30.41
CA LEU A 328 1.10 -16.58 30.51
C LEU A 328 2.05 -16.78 29.34
N ASN A 329 2.22 -18.01 28.85
CA ASN A 329 3.04 -18.30 27.69
C ASN A 329 2.46 -17.69 26.42
N ASN A 330 1.14 -17.76 26.23
CA ASN A 330 0.44 -17.14 25.10
C ASN A 330 0.57 -15.62 25.15
N THR A 331 0.34 -15.00 26.31
CA THR A 331 0.56 -13.56 26.52
C THR A 331 1.99 -13.15 26.17
N LYS A 332 2.99 -13.90 26.67
CA LYS A 332 4.42 -13.63 26.38
C LYS A 332 4.74 -13.75 24.90
N ALA A 333 4.18 -14.76 24.22
CA ALA A 333 4.36 -14.95 22.79
C ALA A 333 3.73 -13.79 22.00
N GLU A 334 2.54 -13.32 22.38
CA GLU A 334 1.87 -12.19 21.74
C GLU A 334 2.66 -10.89 21.91
N VAL A 335 3.08 -10.56 23.14
CA VAL A 335 3.91 -9.36 23.43
C VAL A 335 5.21 -9.36 22.62
N LYS A 336 5.83 -10.53 22.41
CA LYS A 336 7.06 -10.66 21.60
C LYS A 336 6.87 -10.25 20.13
N THR A 337 5.64 -10.31 19.61
CA THR A 337 5.32 -9.88 18.23
C THR A 337 5.14 -8.37 18.08
N ILE A 338 5.18 -7.62 19.18
CA ILE A 338 4.93 -6.19 19.19
C ILE A 338 6.29 -5.45 19.19
N PRO A 339 6.56 -4.55 18.23
CA PRO A 339 7.74 -3.69 18.26
C PRO A 339 7.82 -2.90 19.57
N VAL A 340 9.02 -2.62 20.07
CA VAL A 340 9.15 -1.92 21.36
C VAL A 340 8.91 -0.41 21.24
N ASP A 341 9.02 0.16 20.05
CA ASP A 341 9.11 1.60 19.77
C ASP A 341 8.05 2.08 18.76
N PHE A 342 6.90 1.41 18.68
CA PHE A 342 5.83 1.82 17.77
C PHE A 342 5.15 3.14 18.18
N ASN A 343 5.32 3.61 19.44
CA ASN A 343 4.95 4.95 19.89
C ASN A 343 5.85 5.43 21.06
N GLU A 344 5.69 6.69 21.48
CA GLU A 344 6.54 7.33 22.50
C GLU A 344 6.61 6.58 23.84
N ASN A 345 5.54 5.88 24.22
CA ASN A 345 5.44 5.22 25.52
C ASN A 345 5.50 3.69 25.44
N SER A 346 5.53 3.10 24.24
CA SER A 346 5.37 1.64 24.07
C SER A 346 6.49 0.85 24.75
N ALA A 347 7.71 1.38 24.75
CA ALA A 347 8.87 0.68 25.29
C ALA A 347 8.74 0.45 26.80
N SER A 348 8.35 1.50 27.55
CA SER A 348 8.19 1.41 29.01
C SER A 348 7.01 0.52 29.40
N PHE A 349 5.90 0.59 28.66
CA PHE A 349 4.75 -0.30 28.89
C PHE A 349 5.09 -1.76 28.63
N ILE A 350 5.72 -2.08 27.50
CA ILE A 350 6.13 -3.45 27.16
C ILE A 350 7.15 -3.97 28.18
N GLN A 351 8.11 -3.14 28.60
CA GLN A 351 9.07 -3.51 29.64
C GLN A 351 8.37 -3.84 30.97
N SER A 352 7.43 -2.99 31.41
CA SER A 352 6.66 -3.20 32.62
C SER A 352 5.82 -4.48 32.57
N LEU A 353 5.11 -4.71 31.45
CA LEU A 353 4.29 -5.91 31.27
C LEU A 353 5.13 -7.18 31.26
N ASN A 354 6.27 -7.20 30.54
CA ASN A 354 7.18 -8.35 30.53
C ASN A 354 7.74 -8.67 31.93
N LYS A 355 8.05 -7.64 32.73
CA LYS A 355 8.47 -7.82 34.11
C LYS A 355 7.36 -8.49 34.94
N GLN A 356 6.13 -7.99 34.85
CA GLN A 356 4.98 -8.54 35.57
C GLN A 356 4.66 -9.99 35.14
N ILE A 357 4.73 -10.30 33.85
CA ILE A 357 4.59 -11.66 33.32
C ILE A 357 5.65 -12.58 33.93
N THR A 358 6.91 -12.13 33.98
CA THR A 358 8.02 -12.91 34.54
C THR A 358 7.83 -13.19 36.03
N GLU A 359 7.44 -12.18 36.79
CA GLU A 359 7.16 -12.31 38.23
C GLU A 359 6.00 -13.27 38.51
N LEU A 360 4.89 -13.15 37.77
CA LEU A 360 3.75 -14.05 37.94
C LEU A 360 4.10 -15.48 37.50
N SER A 361 4.88 -15.65 36.43
CA SER A 361 5.34 -16.98 35.99
C SER A 361 6.16 -17.68 37.07
N SER A 362 7.06 -16.97 37.75
CA SER A 362 7.85 -17.52 38.87
C SER A 362 6.98 -17.93 40.06
N LYS A 363 5.94 -17.14 40.37
CA LYS A 363 4.94 -17.49 41.40
C LYS A 363 4.14 -18.75 41.02
N VAL A 364 3.71 -18.86 39.76
CA VAL A 364 3.02 -20.04 39.23
C VAL A 364 3.92 -21.28 39.28
N GLU A 365 5.21 -21.17 39.00
CA GLU A 365 6.16 -22.28 39.12
C GLU A 365 6.34 -22.77 40.56
N THR A 366 6.42 -21.83 41.50
CA THR A 366 6.46 -22.14 42.94
C THR A 366 5.20 -22.92 43.36
N GLU A 367 4.03 -22.47 42.92
CA GLU A 367 2.75 -23.11 43.24
C GLU A 367 2.52 -24.43 42.48
N THR A 368 3.10 -24.57 41.28
CA THR A 368 3.17 -25.84 40.56
C THR A 368 3.91 -26.89 41.38
N THR A 369 5.02 -26.51 42.01
CA THR A 369 5.79 -27.40 42.89
C THR A 369 4.97 -27.80 44.12
N PHE A 370 4.23 -26.85 44.71
CA PHE A 370 3.31 -27.13 45.82
C PHE A 370 2.21 -28.13 45.41
N ILE A 371 1.52 -27.91 44.28
CA ILE A 371 0.45 -28.81 43.82
C ILE A 371 0.99 -30.22 43.57
N LYS A 372 2.17 -30.35 42.92
CA LYS A 372 2.80 -31.66 42.70
C LYS A 372 3.03 -32.39 44.02
N LYS A 373 3.57 -31.70 45.04
CA LYS A 373 3.77 -32.26 46.38
C LYS A 373 2.44 -32.62 47.07
N TYR A 374 1.43 -31.76 46.95
CA TYR A 374 0.10 -31.96 47.51
C TYR A 374 -0.55 -33.22 46.95
N LEU A 375 -0.55 -33.38 45.63
CA LEU A 375 -1.18 -34.52 44.95
C LEU A 375 -0.45 -35.83 45.24
N ALA A 376 0.89 -35.81 45.34
CA ALA A 376 1.71 -36.96 45.71
C ALA A 376 1.55 -37.39 47.19
N THR A 377 1.04 -36.51 48.06
CA THR A 377 0.86 -36.79 49.48
C THR A 377 -0.45 -37.54 49.72
N LYS A 378 -0.42 -38.57 50.60
CA LYS A 378 -1.62 -39.34 51.00
C LYS A 378 -2.73 -38.40 51.48
N LYS A 379 -3.98 -38.61 51.02
CA LYS A 379 -5.12 -37.70 51.24
C LYS A 379 -5.31 -37.28 52.71
N ASN A 380 -5.19 -38.22 53.65
CA ASN A 380 -5.32 -37.97 55.09
C ASN A 380 -4.21 -37.08 55.69
N ARG A 381 -3.06 -36.95 55.01
CA ARG A 381 -1.91 -36.13 55.45
C ARG A 381 -1.79 -34.80 54.73
N ARG A 382 -2.59 -34.55 53.68
CA ARG A 382 -2.50 -33.33 52.86
C ARG A 382 -2.73 -32.04 53.65
N LYS A 383 -3.55 -32.09 54.71
CA LYS A 383 -3.78 -30.95 55.61
C LYS A 383 -2.47 -30.43 56.20
N GLU A 384 -1.53 -31.32 56.56
CA GLU A 384 -0.22 -30.98 57.14
C GLU A 384 0.59 -30.01 56.25
N LEU A 385 0.42 -30.08 54.92
CA LEU A 385 1.19 -29.26 53.96
C LEU A 385 0.83 -27.77 54.01
N PHE A 386 -0.37 -27.42 54.47
CA PHE A 386 -0.78 -26.03 54.67
C PHE A 386 -0.21 -25.43 55.97
N TYR A 387 0.24 -26.28 56.89
CA TYR A 387 0.75 -25.89 58.22
C TYR A 387 2.28 -25.94 58.30
N THR A 388 2.98 -26.05 57.17
CA THR A 388 4.46 -26.15 57.15
C THR A 388 5.11 -24.80 57.53
N LYS A 389 5.21 -24.61 58.85
CA LYS A 389 6.11 -23.82 59.72
C LYS A 389 7.12 -22.83 59.09
N ILE A 390 6.95 -21.56 59.45
CA ILE A 390 8.07 -20.68 59.83
C ILE A 390 8.77 -21.36 61.01
N TYR A 391 9.91 -22.00 60.78
CA TYR A 391 10.81 -22.32 61.88
C TYR A 391 11.62 -21.04 62.16
N THR A 392 11.25 -20.29 63.21
CA THR A 392 12.27 -19.47 63.85
C THR A 392 13.31 -20.41 64.45
N VAL A 393 14.55 -19.92 64.55
CA VAL A 393 15.77 -20.65 64.93
C VAL A 393 15.67 -21.46 66.24
N TYR A 394 14.56 -21.38 66.99
CA TYR A 394 14.37 -22.02 68.29
C TYR A 394 13.12 -22.90 68.45
N GLY A 395 12.64 -23.55 67.39
CA GLY A 395 11.99 -24.87 67.52
C GLY A 395 10.75 -25.04 68.41
N VAL A 396 9.99 -23.99 68.76
CA VAL A 396 8.73 -24.12 69.52
C VAL A 396 7.53 -23.78 68.64
N PRO A 397 6.48 -24.63 68.59
CA PRO A 397 5.25 -24.32 67.87
C PRO A 397 4.40 -23.30 68.65
N VAL A 398 3.97 -22.22 68.01
CA VAL A 398 2.91 -21.35 68.53
C VAL A 398 1.56 -21.96 68.16
N LYS A 399 0.64 -22.04 69.13
CA LYS A 399 -0.72 -22.58 68.97
C LYS A 399 -1.59 -21.71 68.08
#